data_AF-A0A118DSM8-F1
#
_entry.id   AF-A0A118DSM8-F1
#
_cell.length_a   1.000
_cell.length_b   1.000
_cell.length_c   1.000
_cell.angle_alpha   90.00
_cell.angle_beta   90.00
_cell.angle_gamma   90.00
#
_symmetry.space_group_name_H-M   'P 1'
#
loop_
_entity.id
_entity.type
_entity.pdbx_description
1 polymer ?
#
loop_
_entity_poly.entity_id
_entity_poly.type
_entity_poly.pdbx_seq_one_letter_code
_entity_poly.pdbx_strand_id
1 'polypeptide(L)'
;MKPTKNVPDLAASLMATAPAPLDPKATASLKAAHAAPLVQQPPAAPKVAVDRVPMSLRPPRDLHARCVAAAAKRSLEVGRVVTAQDIIIEILEKELS
;
A
#
# COMPACT_ATOMS: atom_id res chain seq x y z
N MET A 1 42.45 19.09 8.25
CA MET A 1 41.60 18.06 7.63
C MET A 1 40.91 18.69 6.43
N LYS A 2 41.09 18.13 5.23
CA LYS A 2 40.53 18.70 3.98
C LYS A 2 39.14 18.07 3.73
N PRO A 3 38.07 18.86 3.49
CA PRO A 3 36.75 18.31 3.25
C PRO A 3 36.65 17.72 1.84
N THR A 4 36.10 16.51 1.77
CA THR A 4 35.87 15.73 0.54
C THR A 4 34.80 16.39 -0.33
N LYS A 5 35.23 16.89 -1.48
CA LYS A 5 34.41 17.51 -2.51
C LYS A 5 33.92 16.44 -3.47
N ASN A 6 32.79 15.81 -3.18
CA ASN A 6 31.85 15.21 -4.15
C ASN A 6 30.82 14.31 -3.43
N VAL A 7 29.70 14.90 -3.04
CA VAL A 7 28.44 14.15 -2.95
C VAL A 7 27.49 14.90 -3.88
N PRO A 8 27.12 14.36 -5.05
CA PRO A 8 26.20 15.04 -5.93
C PRO A 8 24.83 15.13 -5.24
N ASP A 9 24.31 16.36 -5.17
CA ASP A 9 23.02 16.66 -4.55
C ASP A 9 21.88 15.99 -5.35
N LEU A 10 21.27 14.97 -4.74
CA LEU A 10 20.19 14.18 -5.33
C LEU A 10 18.98 15.06 -5.68
N ALA A 11 18.75 16.12 -4.91
CA ALA A 11 17.65 17.06 -5.14
C ALA A 11 17.84 17.83 -6.46
N ALA A 12 19.06 18.28 -6.76
CA ALA A 12 19.37 18.92 -8.04
C ALA A 12 19.16 18.00 -9.25
N SER A 13 19.46 16.69 -9.11
CA SER A 13 19.26 15.71 -10.19
C SER A 13 17.79 15.46 -10.51
N LEU A 14 16.93 15.46 -9.47
CA LEU A 14 15.49 15.28 -9.64
C LEU A 14 14.81 16.51 -10.25
N MET A 15 15.28 17.72 -9.92
CA MET A 15 14.74 18.96 -10.49
C MET A 15 15.15 19.21 -11.94
N ALA A 16 16.20 18.55 -12.43
CA ALA A 16 16.64 18.64 -13.83
C ALA A 16 15.82 17.79 -14.81
N THR A 17 14.89 16.95 -14.32
CA THR A 17 14.04 16.12 -15.17
C THR A 17 12.84 16.92 -15.67
N ALA A 18 13.01 17.59 -16.80
CA ALA A 18 11.90 18.17 -17.55
C ALA A 18 10.98 17.07 -18.11
N PRO A 19 9.64 17.27 -18.12
CA PRO A 19 8.73 16.27 -18.66
C PRO A 19 8.91 16.16 -20.18
N ALA A 20 9.44 15.02 -20.63
CA ALA A 20 9.46 14.69 -22.05
C ALA A 20 8.02 14.44 -22.55
N PRO A 21 7.69 14.78 -23.81
CA PRO A 21 6.38 14.50 -24.37
C PRO A 21 6.19 12.98 -24.49
N LEU A 22 5.07 12.47 -23.96
CA LEU A 22 4.75 11.05 -24.00
C LEU A 22 4.46 10.61 -25.45
N ASP A 23 5.38 9.83 -26.02
CA ASP A 23 5.22 9.21 -27.34
C ASP A 23 4.10 8.15 -27.27
N PRO A 24 3.02 8.28 -28.07
CA PRO A 24 1.87 7.37 -28.04
C PRO A 24 2.19 5.94 -28.48
N LYS A 25 3.42 5.65 -28.94
CA LYS A 25 3.84 4.29 -29.29
C LYS A 25 4.22 3.43 -28.09
N ALA A 26 4.53 4.03 -26.93
CA ALA A 26 4.90 3.31 -25.71
C ALA A 26 3.68 2.67 -24.99
N THR A 27 2.47 3.18 -25.22
CA THR A 27 1.24 2.65 -24.59
C THR A 27 0.79 1.32 -25.20
N ALA A 28 1.27 0.95 -26.40
CA ALA A 28 0.95 -0.34 -27.02
C ALA A 28 1.68 -1.53 -26.35
N SER A 29 2.87 -1.32 -25.76
CA SER A 29 3.63 -2.39 -25.10
C SER A 29 3.08 -2.77 -23.72
N LEU A 30 2.31 -1.91 -23.06
CA LEU A 30 1.69 -2.23 -21.76
C LEU A 30 0.45 -3.13 -21.90
N LYS A 31 -0.13 -3.24 -23.09
CA LYS A 31 -1.29 -4.11 -23.34
C LYS A 31 -0.90 -5.58 -23.53
N ALA A 32 0.37 -5.86 -23.85
CA ALA A 32 0.87 -7.22 -24.08
C ALA A 32 1.42 -7.90 -22.81
N ALA A 33 1.67 -7.18 -21.73
CA ALA A 33 2.19 -7.74 -20.48
C ALA A 33 1.12 -8.41 -19.59
N HIS A 34 -0.15 -8.45 -20.02
CA HIS A 34 -1.25 -9.09 -19.28
C HIS A 34 -1.38 -10.60 -19.49
N ALA A 35 -0.42 -11.23 -20.19
CA ALA A 35 -0.34 -12.68 -20.33
C ALA A 35 0.85 -13.25 -19.54
N ALA A 36 0.97 -12.90 -18.25
CA ALA A 36 1.76 -13.70 -17.32
C ALA A 36 0.86 -14.84 -16.80
N PRO A 37 1.31 -16.11 -16.81
CA PRO A 37 0.50 -17.20 -16.31
C PRO A 37 0.32 -17.02 -14.80
N LEU A 38 -0.95 -17.04 -14.37
CA LEU A 38 -1.33 -17.11 -12.96
C LEU A 38 -0.62 -18.32 -12.34
N VAL A 39 0.41 -18.06 -11.55
CA VAL A 39 1.00 -19.04 -10.65
C VAL A 39 -0.12 -19.48 -9.72
N GLN A 40 -0.54 -20.73 -9.85
CA GLN A 40 -1.60 -21.33 -9.06
C GLN A 40 -1.23 -21.24 -7.58
N GLN A 41 -1.87 -20.32 -6.88
CA GLN A 41 -1.82 -20.25 -5.43
C GLN A 41 -2.48 -21.52 -4.85
N PRO A 42 -1.84 -22.21 -3.89
CA PRO A 42 -2.42 -23.41 -3.27
C PRO A 42 -3.81 -23.11 -2.68
N PRO A 43 -4.74 -24.08 -2.67
CA PRO A 43 -6.10 -23.86 -2.18
C PRO A 43 -6.06 -23.41 -0.73
N ALA A 44 -6.46 -22.17 -0.50
CA ALA A 44 -6.62 -21.63 0.83
C ALA A 44 -7.70 -22.46 1.56
N ALA A 45 -7.38 -22.89 2.79
CA ALA A 45 -8.27 -23.61 3.68
C ALA A 45 -9.66 -22.95 3.73
N PRO A 46 -10.75 -23.72 3.94
CA PRO A 46 -12.11 -23.21 3.93
C PRO A 46 -12.25 -22.12 4.99
N LYS A 47 -12.28 -20.87 4.54
CA LYS A 47 -12.59 -19.72 5.37
C LYS A 47 -14.05 -19.84 5.74
N VAL A 48 -14.33 -20.06 7.02
CA VAL A 48 -15.68 -19.88 7.59
C VAL A 48 -16.17 -18.52 7.11
N ALA A 49 -17.22 -18.52 6.28
CA ALA A 49 -17.76 -17.30 5.72
C ALA A 49 -18.45 -16.54 6.85
N VAL A 50 -17.77 -15.53 7.38
CA VAL A 50 -18.37 -14.57 8.30
C VAL A 50 -19.29 -13.68 7.49
N ASP A 51 -20.56 -13.60 7.86
CA ASP A 51 -21.50 -12.66 7.26
C ASP A 51 -21.04 -11.23 7.56
N ARG A 52 -20.67 -10.50 6.51
CA ARG A 52 -20.09 -9.15 6.61
C ARG A 52 -20.90 -8.20 5.75
N VAL A 53 -21.41 -7.15 6.37
CA VAL A 53 -22.11 -6.07 5.67
C VAL A 53 -21.10 -5.02 5.21
N PRO A 54 -21.07 -4.64 3.92
CA PRO A 54 -20.19 -3.57 3.46
C PRO A 54 -20.64 -2.23 4.06
N MET A 55 -19.70 -1.49 4.64
CA MET A 55 -19.93 -0.16 5.20
C MET A 55 -18.80 0.78 4.78
N SER A 56 -19.16 1.99 4.35
CA SER A 56 -18.20 3.05 4.02
C SER A 56 -18.16 4.10 5.13
N LEU A 57 -16.98 4.37 5.67
CA LEU A 57 -16.75 5.40 6.69
C LEU A 57 -15.81 6.49 6.14
N ARG A 58 -15.96 7.72 6.62
CA ARG A 58 -15.04 8.84 6.32
C ARG A 58 -14.39 9.38 7.59
N PRO A 59 -13.41 8.66 8.16
CA PRO A 59 -12.70 9.14 9.33
C PRO A 59 -11.87 10.39 9.01
N PRO A 60 -11.57 11.23 10.02
CA PRO A 60 -10.57 12.28 9.90
C PRO A 60 -9.21 11.71 9.45
N ARG A 61 -8.45 12.48 8.68
CA ARG A 61 -7.17 12.03 8.10
C ARG A 61 -6.18 11.53 9.15
N ASP A 62 -6.12 12.20 10.29
CA ASP A 62 -5.22 11.84 11.40
C ASP A 62 -5.62 10.51 12.05
N LEU A 63 -6.93 10.26 12.19
CA LEU A 63 -7.43 9.00 12.70
C LEU A 63 -7.07 7.85 11.75
N HIS A 64 -7.28 8.05 10.45
CA HIS A 64 -6.89 7.06 9.44
C HIS A 64 -5.38 6.77 9.48
N ALA A 65 -4.54 7.80 9.58
CA ALA A 65 -3.09 7.64 9.66
C ALA A 65 -2.66 6.82 10.90
N ARG A 66 -3.29 7.06 12.06
CA ARG A 66 -3.05 6.26 13.28
C ARG A 66 -3.48 4.81 13.10
N CYS A 67 -4.61 4.55 12.46
CA CYS A 67 -5.07 3.19 12.17
C CYS A 67 -4.12 2.46 11.22
N VAL A 68 -3.59 3.14 10.19
CA VAL A 68 -2.58 2.57 9.28
C VAL A 68 -1.29 2.22 10.04
N ALA A 69 -0.81 3.12 10.90
CA ALA A 69 0.38 2.86 11.71
C ALA A 69 0.19 1.68 12.69
N ALA A 70 -0.99 1.60 13.32
CA ALA A 70 -1.34 0.48 14.20
C ALA A 70 -1.43 -0.85 13.42
N ALA A 71 -2.04 -0.84 12.25
CA ALA A 71 -2.14 -2.00 11.37
C ALA A 71 -0.76 -2.51 10.93
N ALA A 72 0.17 -1.59 10.61
CA ALA A 72 1.55 -1.94 10.27
C ALA A 72 2.27 -2.62 11.44
N LYS A 73 2.17 -2.06 12.66
CA LYS A 73 2.76 -2.67 13.87
C LYS A 73 2.21 -4.08 14.12
N ARG A 74 0.88 -4.21 14.09
CA ARG A 74 0.22 -5.50 14.33
C ARG A 74 0.52 -6.52 13.23
N SER A 75 0.74 -6.08 12.00
CA SER A 75 1.13 -6.97 10.91
C SER A 75 2.49 -7.62 11.17
N LEU A 76 3.43 -6.88 11.76
CA LEU A 76 4.73 -7.39 12.17
C LEU A 76 4.61 -8.37 13.35
N GLU A 77 3.77 -8.07 14.33
CA GLU A 77 3.57 -8.90 15.53
C GLU A 77 2.90 -10.25 15.22
N VAL A 78 1.86 -10.23 14.39
CA VAL A 78 1.05 -11.43 14.08
C VAL A 78 1.66 -12.23 12.92
N GLY A 79 2.62 -11.66 12.18
CA GLY A 79 3.17 -12.28 10.97
C GLY A 79 2.16 -12.41 9.83
N ARG A 80 1.09 -11.59 9.85
CA ARG A 80 0.03 -11.56 8.84
C ARG A 80 -0.31 -10.12 8.50
N VAL A 81 -0.68 -9.86 7.25
CA VAL A 81 -1.21 -8.54 6.84
C VAL A 81 -2.51 -8.23 7.59
N VAL A 82 -2.48 -7.14 8.34
CA VAL A 82 -3.63 -6.50 9.00
C VAL A 82 -3.86 -5.15 8.32
N THR A 83 -5.12 -4.81 8.06
CA THR A 83 -5.48 -3.57 7.38
C THR A 83 -5.95 -2.51 8.37
N ALA A 84 -5.93 -1.24 7.95
CA ALA A 84 -6.52 -0.16 8.74
C ALA A 84 -8.02 -0.38 9.01
N GLN A 85 -8.72 -1.06 8.09
CA GLN A 85 -10.13 -1.41 8.26
C GLN A 85 -10.33 -2.41 9.41
N ASP A 86 -9.45 -3.42 9.53
CA ASP A 86 -9.51 -4.39 10.63
C ASP A 86 -9.34 -3.68 11.99
N ILE A 87 -8.40 -2.73 12.08
CA ILE A 87 -8.21 -1.91 13.29
C ILE A 87 -9.44 -1.07 13.60
N ILE A 88 -10.06 -0.46 12.58
CA ILE A 88 -11.27 0.35 12.78
C ILE A 88 -12.43 -0.52 13.27
N ILE A 89 -12.62 -1.71 12.70
CA ILE A 89 -13.66 -2.65 13.14
C ILE A 89 -13.43 -3.05 14.60
N GLU A 90 -12.20 -3.39 14.98
CA GLU A 90 -11.87 -3.75 16.37
C GLU A 90 -12.13 -2.60 17.34
N ILE A 91 -11.85 -1.35 16.96
CA ILE A 91 -12.18 -0.19 17.78
C ILE A 91 -13.70 -0.09 17.95
N LEU A 92 -14.47 -0.22 16.86
CA LEU A 92 -15.93 -0.18 16.92
C LEU A 92 -16.51 -1.31 17.79
N GLU A 93 -15.95 -2.53 17.70
CA GLU A 93 -16.35 -3.66 18.54
C GLU A 93 -16.10 -3.37 20.03
N LYS A 94 -14.97 -2.75 20.39
CA LYS A 94 -14.64 -2.40 21.78
C LYS A 94 -15.54 -1.31 22.36
N GLU A 95 -15.96 -0.35 21.55
CA GLU A 95 -16.84 0.74 22.01
C GLU A 95 -18.32 0.34 22.05
N LEU A 96 -18.72 -0.70 21.31
CA LEU A 96 -20.09 -1.21 21.26
C LEU A 96 -20.34 -2.39 22.22
N SER A 97 -19.30 -3.01 22.77
CA SER A 97 -19.39 -4.11 23.76
C SER A 97 -19.42 -3.57 25.19
#